data_AF-A0A943Y5V7-F1
#
_entry.id   AF-A0A943Y5V7-F1
#
_cell.length_a   1.000
_cell.length_b   1.000
_cell.length_c   1.000
_cell.angle_alpha   90.00
_cell.angle_beta   90.00
_cell.angle_gamma   90.00
#
_symmetry.space_group_name_H-M   'P 1'
#
loop_
_entity.id
_entity.type
_entity.pdbx_description
1 polymer ?
#
loop_
_entity_poly.entity_id
_entity_poly.type
_entity_poly.pdbx_seq_one_letter_code
_entity_poly.pdbx_strand_id
1 'polypeptide(L)'
;MTSTLSDSAQTTETSPRTYEVRTFGCQMNVHDSERMSGLLEANGYVRAEEGVEPDLVVFNTCAVRENAANRLYGNLGQLAPVKRRHKGMQIAVGGCLAQKDQDAIIKKAPWVDVVFGTHNIGSLPTLLERARHNHEAQAELLESLEVFPSTLPTKRDHVYSGWVSISVGCNNTCTFCIVPSLRGKEKDRRPGDVLAEVQALVDDGAIEVTLLGQNVNSYGVEFGDRQAFSKLLRACGEIEGLERVRFTSPHPAMFTDDVIDAMAETPNVMPVLHMPLQSGSDKVLKDMRRSYRSKKFLNILDKVRERIPNAVITTDIIVGFPGETEEDFQETLKVVEQARFSSAFTFQYSIRPGTPAATMENQIPKEVVQERYERLIALQDRIAGEENRKQLGKTVELMVVAEAGRKAEQTHRLSGRGPDQRLVHFSVPEGCETPRPGDMVTVPITEAGSFHLISDPTAEQYQLRRTRAGDAWDRSQADSCGTGTTQVPGAPVGLGMPTIGLRP
;
A
#
# COMPACT_ATOMS: atom_id res chain seq x y z
N MET A 1 -67.16 -7.34 25.49
CA MET A 1 -66.01 -6.41 25.63
C MET A 1 -64.78 -7.27 25.83
N THR A 2 -64.10 -7.60 24.73
CA THR A 2 -62.87 -8.38 24.74
C THR A 2 -61.99 -7.73 23.68
N SER A 3 -61.14 -6.82 24.12
CA SER A 3 -60.20 -6.07 23.29
C SER A 3 -58.99 -6.96 23.02
N THR A 4 -58.84 -7.39 21.78
CA THR A 4 -57.63 -7.99 21.23
C THR A 4 -56.58 -6.89 21.04
N LEU A 5 -55.54 -6.90 21.87
CA LEU A 5 -54.32 -6.13 21.63
C LEU A 5 -53.51 -6.85 20.55
N SER A 6 -53.48 -6.25 19.37
CA SER A 6 -52.54 -6.56 18.29
C SER A 6 -51.17 -6.02 18.65
N ASP A 7 -50.25 -6.89 19.02
CA ASP A 7 -48.84 -6.55 19.21
C ASP A 7 -48.16 -6.51 17.83
N SER A 8 -48.16 -5.34 17.20
CA SER A 8 -47.41 -5.09 15.98
C SER A 8 -45.95 -4.84 16.35
N ALA A 9 -45.12 -5.89 16.28
CA ALA A 9 -43.67 -5.74 16.29
C ALA A 9 -43.25 -4.90 15.07
N GLN A 10 -42.98 -3.61 15.29
CA GLN A 10 -42.29 -2.75 14.33
C GLN A 10 -40.83 -3.20 14.28
N THR A 11 -40.49 -4.01 13.28
CA THR A 11 -39.13 -4.13 12.77
C THR A 11 -38.71 -2.76 12.26
N THR A 12 -37.89 -2.04 13.04
CA THR A 12 -37.16 -0.88 12.53
C THR A 12 -36.16 -1.38 11.49
N GLU A 13 -36.48 -1.21 10.21
CA GLU A 13 -35.51 -1.26 9.12
C GLU A 13 -34.52 -0.11 9.32
N THR A 14 -33.48 -0.32 10.11
CA THR A 14 -32.35 0.60 10.18
C THR A 14 -31.57 0.46 8.88
N SER A 15 -31.57 1.51 8.05
CA SER A 15 -30.68 1.63 6.90
C SER A 15 -29.24 1.26 7.29
N PRO A 16 -28.50 0.55 6.42
CA PRO A 16 -27.13 0.16 6.72
C PRO A 16 -26.26 1.39 6.96
N ARG A 17 -25.39 1.33 7.98
CA ARG A 17 -24.50 2.45 8.33
C ARG A 17 -23.46 2.67 7.26
N THR A 18 -23.23 3.93 6.91
CA THR A 18 -22.25 4.31 5.91
C THR A 18 -20.85 4.47 6.51
N TYR A 19 -19.80 4.13 5.76
CA TYR A 19 -18.40 4.34 6.20
C TYR A 19 -17.52 4.96 5.12
N GLU A 20 -16.47 5.64 5.58
CA GLU A 20 -15.36 6.15 4.76
C GLU A 20 -14.03 5.83 5.44
N VAL A 21 -13.10 5.19 4.72
CA VAL A 21 -11.72 4.98 5.19
C VAL A 21 -10.79 6.00 4.52
N ARG A 22 -10.11 6.81 5.35
CA ARG A 22 -9.12 7.80 4.92
C ARG A 22 -7.72 7.32 5.23
N THR A 23 -6.99 6.92 4.19
CA THR A 23 -5.64 6.37 4.31
C THR A 23 -4.59 7.47 4.20
N PHE A 24 -3.74 7.60 5.22
CA PHE A 24 -2.59 8.51 5.23
C PHE A 24 -1.31 7.73 5.52
N GLY A 25 -0.56 7.33 4.48
CA GLY A 25 0.64 6.55 4.74
C GLY A 25 1.34 5.93 3.56
N CYS A 26 1.79 4.69 3.78
CA CYS A 26 2.48 3.86 2.80
C CYS A 26 1.57 2.75 2.25
N GLN A 27 2.11 1.91 1.37
CA GLN A 27 1.42 0.76 0.76
C GLN A 27 0.86 -0.20 1.82
N MET A 28 1.55 -0.38 2.96
CA MET A 28 1.03 -1.18 4.07
C MET A 28 -0.23 -0.56 4.68
N ASN A 29 -0.33 0.78 4.76
CA ASN A 29 -1.56 1.41 5.22
C ASN A 29 -2.69 1.25 4.19
N VAL A 30 -2.41 1.29 2.88
CA VAL A 30 -3.44 1.01 1.85
C VAL A 30 -4.01 -0.39 2.04
N HIS A 31 -3.14 -1.39 2.14
CA HIS A 31 -3.54 -2.77 2.39
C HIS A 31 -4.25 -2.98 3.73
N ASP A 32 -3.79 -2.34 4.81
CA ASP A 32 -4.49 -2.35 6.11
C ASP A 32 -5.89 -1.71 5.99
N SER A 33 -6.08 -0.71 5.14
CA SER A 33 -7.38 -0.06 4.89
C SER A 33 -8.35 -0.92 4.08
N GLU A 34 -7.86 -1.72 3.13
CA GLU A 34 -8.67 -2.72 2.41
C GLU A 34 -9.24 -3.76 3.39
N ARG A 35 -8.44 -4.17 4.38
CA ARG A 35 -8.88 -5.07 5.46
C ARG A 35 -9.88 -4.42 6.42
N MET A 36 -9.66 -3.15 6.79
CA MET A 36 -10.64 -2.40 7.58
C MET A 36 -11.97 -2.31 6.84
N SER A 37 -11.94 -2.02 5.54
CA SER A 37 -13.14 -1.96 4.70
C SER A 37 -13.85 -3.31 4.63
N GLY A 38 -13.11 -4.40 4.38
CA GLY A 38 -13.69 -5.75 4.37
C GLY A 38 -14.31 -6.15 5.70
N LEU A 39 -13.66 -5.81 6.83
CA LEU A 39 -14.23 -6.04 8.17
C LEU A 39 -15.52 -5.25 8.40
N LEU A 40 -15.57 -3.99 7.96
CA LEU A 40 -16.76 -3.15 8.10
C LEU A 40 -17.92 -3.70 7.26
N GLU A 41 -17.67 -4.06 5.99
CA GLU A 41 -18.68 -4.66 5.11
C GLU A 41 -19.21 -6.00 5.66
N ALA A 42 -18.32 -6.87 6.17
CA ALA A 42 -18.71 -8.12 6.82
C ALA A 42 -19.56 -7.93 8.10
N ASN A 43 -19.55 -6.72 8.68
CA ASN A 43 -20.36 -6.32 9.84
C ASN A 43 -21.53 -5.40 9.46
N GLY A 44 -21.94 -5.37 8.19
CA GLY A 44 -23.16 -4.70 7.75
C GLY A 44 -23.03 -3.20 7.48
N TYR A 45 -21.80 -2.67 7.45
CA TYR A 45 -21.56 -1.31 6.96
C TYR A 45 -21.55 -1.29 5.43
N VAL A 46 -21.89 -0.14 4.85
CA VAL A 46 -21.82 0.11 3.40
C VAL A 46 -20.94 1.33 3.13
N ARG A 47 -20.19 1.34 2.03
CA ARG A 47 -19.35 2.50 1.71
C ARG A 47 -20.22 3.72 1.43
N ALA A 48 -19.85 4.89 1.96
CA ALA A 48 -20.54 6.13 1.66
C ALA A 48 -20.34 6.53 0.19
N GLU A 49 -21.40 7.02 -0.45
CA GLU A 49 -21.34 7.61 -1.79
C GLU A 49 -20.57 8.94 -1.79
N GLU A 50 -20.08 9.34 -2.95
CA GLU A 50 -19.34 10.59 -3.08
C GLU A 50 -20.21 11.80 -2.71
N GLY A 51 -19.68 12.67 -1.85
CA GLY A 51 -20.39 13.86 -1.37
C GLY A 51 -21.37 13.60 -0.22
N VAL A 52 -21.56 12.35 0.21
CA VAL A 52 -22.39 12.01 1.38
C VAL A 52 -21.56 12.00 2.66
N GLU A 53 -22.07 12.63 3.72
CA GLU A 53 -21.44 12.56 5.05
C GLU A 53 -21.61 11.14 5.63
N PRO A 54 -20.53 10.39 5.95
CA PRO A 54 -20.64 9.01 6.43
C PRO A 54 -20.98 8.93 7.91
N ASP A 55 -21.65 7.83 8.32
CA ASP A 55 -21.89 7.49 9.73
C ASP A 55 -20.59 7.11 10.47
N LEU A 56 -19.56 6.70 9.75
CA LEU A 56 -18.26 6.32 10.29
C LEU A 56 -17.12 6.85 9.41
N VAL A 57 -16.19 7.59 9.99
CA VAL A 57 -14.89 7.89 9.35
C VAL A 57 -13.78 7.13 10.07
N VAL A 58 -13.02 6.31 9.34
CA VAL A 58 -11.84 5.61 9.84
C VAL A 58 -10.58 6.23 9.25
N PHE A 59 -9.70 6.76 10.09
CA PHE A 59 -8.38 7.23 9.67
C PHE A 59 -7.35 6.13 9.86
N ASN A 60 -6.74 5.63 8.76
CA ASN A 60 -5.59 4.73 8.86
C ASN A 60 -4.30 5.51 8.62
N THR A 61 -3.50 5.66 9.68
CA THR A 61 -2.43 6.66 9.71
C THR A 61 -1.03 6.08 9.87
N CYS A 62 -0.08 6.70 9.19
CA CYS A 62 1.34 6.36 9.27
C CYS A 62 2.05 7.22 10.31
N ALA A 63 2.93 6.61 11.10
CA ALA A 63 3.86 7.35 11.96
C ALA A 63 5.10 7.80 11.19
N VAL A 64 5.31 7.30 9.96
CA VAL A 64 6.58 7.38 9.21
C VAL A 64 6.62 8.49 8.16
N ARG A 65 5.50 8.97 7.64
CA ARG A 65 5.55 10.10 6.70
C ARG A 65 5.46 11.42 7.43
N GLU A 66 6.32 12.37 7.05
CA GLU A 66 6.22 13.75 7.50
C GLU A 66 4.83 14.30 7.12
N ASN A 67 4.26 15.15 7.98
CA ASN A 67 2.90 15.69 7.85
C ASN A 67 1.73 14.71 8.02
N ALA A 68 1.95 13.40 8.18
CA ALA A 68 0.84 12.47 8.42
C ALA A 68 0.06 12.84 9.71
N ALA A 69 0.77 13.18 10.78
CA ALA A 69 0.15 13.66 12.02
C ALA A 69 -0.58 15.00 11.84
N ASN A 70 0.04 15.97 11.15
CA ASN A 70 -0.59 17.27 10.88
C ASN A 70 -1.87 17.12 10.04
N ARG A 71 -1.85 16.25 9.02
CA ARG A 71 -3.02 15.93 8.20
C ARG A 71 -4.11 15.27 9.03
N LEU A 72 -3.76 14.31 9.89
CA LEU A 72 -4.71 13.69 10.81
C LEU A 72 -5.41 14.74 11.68
N TYR A 73 -4.65 15.54 12.43
CA TYR A 73 -5.24 16.52 13.35
C TYR A 73 -6.03 17.61 12.62
N GLY A 74 -5.56 18.06 11.45
CA GLY A 74 -6.33 18.98 10.59
C GLY A 74 -7.68 18.40 10.17
N ASN A 75 -7.71 17.14 9.73
CA ASN A 75 -8.95 16.44 9.36
C ASN A 75 -9.86 16.20 10.57
N LEU A 76 -9.30 15.77 11.71
CA LEU A 76 -10.06 15.58 12.94
C LEU A 76 -10.73 16.89 13.38
N GLY A 77 -10.02 18.02 13.28
CA GLY A 77 -10.58 19.35 13.57
C GLY A 77 -11.75 19.72 12.65
N GLN A 78 -11.67 19.36 11.36
CA GLN A 78 -12.76 19.58 10.39
C GLN A 78 -13.98 18.69 10.65
N LEU A 79 -13.79 17.47 11.17
CA LEU A 79 -14.89 16.55 11.47
C LEU A 79 -15.58 16.83 12.81
N ALA A 80 -14.96 17.56 13.73
CA ALA A 80 -15.58 17.93 15.00
C ALA A 80 -16.96 18.63 14.84
N PRO A 81 -17.13 19.67 13.99
CA PRO A 81 -18.44 20.27 13.75
C PRO A 81 -19.41 19.33 13.01
N VAL A 82 -18.91 18.46 12.12
CA VAL A 82 -19.73 17.48 11.37
C VAL A 82 -20.32 16.46 12.34
N LYS A 83 -19.50 15.85 13.20
CA LYS A 83 -19.96 14.91 14.22
C LYS A 83 -20.97 15.52 15.21
N ARG A 84 -20.84 16.83 15.52
CA ARG A 84 -21.81 17.52 16.38
C ARG A 84 -23.19 17.67 15.73
N ARG A 85 -23.29 17.82 14.40
CA ARG A 85 -24.58 17.90 13.69
C ARG A 85 -25.12 16.53 13.32
N HIS A 86 -24.25 15.59 12.93
CA HIS A 86 -24.60 14.25 12.52
C HIS A 86 -24.67 13.31 13.73
N LYS A 87 -25.82 13.28 14.40
CA LYS A 87 -26.03 12.44 15.58
C LYS A 87 -25.72 10.97 15.25
N GLY A 88 -24.94 10.32 16.10
CA GLY A 88 -24.58 8.91 15.94
C GLY A 88 -23.37 8.65 15.03
N MET A 89 -22.78 9.69 14.43
CA MET A 89 -21.53 9.58 13.67
C MET A 89 -20.37 9.16 14.58
N GLN A 90 -19.55 8.22 14.11
CA GLN A 90 -18.34 7.78 14.79
C GLN A 90 -17.07 8.15 14.00
N ILE A 91 -15.98 8.30 14.73
CA ILE A 91 -14.64 8.54 14.20
C ILE A 91 -13.69 7.54 14.85
N ALA A 92 -13.02 6.75 14.03
CA ALA A 92 -11.98 5.81 14.44
C ALA A 92 -10.61 6.24 13.90
N VAL A 93 -9.55 6.05 14.67
CA VAL A 93 -8.17 6.36 14.28
C VAL A 93 -7.30 5.13 14.54
N GLY A 94 -6.74 4.59 13.45
CA GLY A 94 -5.90 3.41 13.43
C GLY A 94 -4.52 3.64 12.83
N GLY A 95 -3.72 2.58 12.80
CA GLY A 95 -2.43 2.54 12.13
C GLY A 95 -1.23 2.87 13.02
N CYS A 96 -0.05 3.03 12.41
CA CYS A 96 1.22 3.20 13.12
C CYS A 96 1.24 4.45 14.02
N LEU A 97 0.60 5.55 13.62
CA LEU A 97 0.57 6.76 14.44
C LEU A 97 -0.32 6.56 15.67
N ALA A 98 -1.47 5.89 15.51
CA ALA A 98 -2.35 5.54 16.63
C ALA A 98 -1.65 4.62 17.64
N GLN A 99 -0.87 3.63 17.15
CA GLN A 99 -0.03 2.77 17.99
C GLN A 99 0.99 3.55 18.83
N LYS A 100 1.49 4.69 18.31
CA LYS A 100 2.53 5.49 18.96
C LYS A 100 1.96 6.57 19.89
N ASP A 101 0.95 7.30 19.43
CA ASP A 101 0.51 8.59 19.98
C ASP A 101 -0.93 8.53 20.54
N GLN A 102 -1.39 7.37 21.01
CA GLN A 102 -2.76 7.14 21.53
C GLN A 102 -3.23 8.24 22.51
N ASP A 103 -2.48 8.46 23.59
CA ASP A 103 -2.82 9.46 24.61
C ASP A 103 -2.94 10.87 24.03
N ALA A 104 -2.06 11.21 23.07
CA ALA A 104 -2.07 12.51 22.44
C ALA A 104 -3.29 12.67 21.53
N ILE A 105 -3.73 11.62 20.83
CA ILE A 105 -4.97 11.62 20.04
C ILE A 105 -6.17 11.83 20.95
N ILE A 106 -6.31 11.05 22.02
CA ILE A 106 -7.44 11.15 22.95
C ILE A 106 -7.49 12.53 23.60
N LYS A 107 -6.35 13.08 24.05
CA LYS A 107 -6.28 14.40 24.69
C LYS A 107 -6.56 15.56 23.71
N LYS A 108 -6.04 15.50 22.48
CA LYS A 108 -6.18 16.59 21.50
C LYS A 108 -7.48 16.54 20.70
N ALA A 109 -8.04 15.36 20.52
CA ALA A 109 -9.27 15.12 19.76
C ALA A 109 -10.23 14.22 20.56
N PRO A 110 -10.82 14.74 21.66
CA PRO A 110 -11.70 13.96 22.54
C PRO A 110 -13.02 13.52 21.87
N TRP A 111 -13.30 13.99 20.65
CA TRP A 111 -14.43 13.55 19.84
C TRP A 111 -14.13 12.29 19.01
N VAL A 112 -12.96 11.67 19.14
CA VAL A 112 -12.66 10.36 18.54
C VAL A 112 -13.26 9.25 19.41
N ASP A 113 -13.97 8.30 18.80
CA ASP A 113 -14.65 7.21 19.51
C ASP A 113 -13.78 5.97 19.67
N VAL A 114 -12.92 5.69 18.70
CA VAL A 114 -12.08 4.48 18.70
C VAL A 114 -10.65 4.83 18.33
N VAL A 115 -9.69 4.38 19.13
CA VAL A 115 -8.27 4.39 18.80
C VAL A 115 -7.73 2.96 18.84
N PHE A 116 -7.12 2.51 17.76
CA PHE A 116 -6.61 1.14 17.65
C PHE A 116 -5.24 1.09 16.97
N GLY A 117 -4.51 0.02 17.27
CA GLY A 117 -3.13 -0.17 16.85
C GLY A 117 -3.00 -0.88 15.51
N THR A 118 -1.75 -1.17 15.13
CA THR A 118 -1.48 -1.96 13.91
C THR A 118 -1.67 -3.46 14.12
N HIS A 119 -1.72 -3.92 15.37
CA HIS A 119 -1.79 -5.33 15.74
C HIS A 119 -3.22 -5.82 16.01
N ASN A 120 -4.21 -4.93 16.09
CA ASN A 120 -5.59 -5.27 16.47
C ASN A 120 -6.64 -4.65 15.54
N ILE A 121 -6.33 -4.60 14.23
CA ILE A 121 -7.29 -4.17 13.20
C ILE A 121 -8.60 -4.99 13.28
N GLY A 122 -8.50 -6.29 13.59
CA GLY A 122 -9.66 -7.17 13.79
C GLY A 122 -10.60 -6.77 14.93
N SER A 123 -10.13 -6.01 15.93
CA SER A 123 -10.95 -5.52 17.03
C SER A 123 -11.85 -4.34 16.64
N LEU A 124 -11.63 -3.71 15.46
CA LEU A 124 -12.31 -2.48 15.06
C LEU A 124 -13.85 -2.56 15.16
N PRO A 125 -14.55 -3.58 14.62
CA PRO A 125 -16.00 -3.66 14.73
C PRO A 125 -16.47 -3.75 16.19
N THR A 126 -15.80 -4.55 17.00
CA THR A 126 -16.14 -4.69 18.42
C THR A 126 -15.90 -3.40 19.21
N LEU A 127 -14.83 -2.68 18.93
CA LEU A 127 -14.54 -1.38 19.55
C LEU A 127 -15.58 -0.32 19.17
N LEU A 128 -16.03 -0.31 17.92
CA LEU A 128 -17.08 0.59 17.45
C LEU A 128 -18.42 0.32 18.15
N GLU A 129 -18.81 -0.95 18.33
CA GLU A 129 -20.03 -1.29 19.06
C GLU A 129 -19.93 -0.96 20.54
N ARG A 130 -18.80 -1.26 21.20
CA ARG A 130 -18.58 -0.87 22.61
C ARG A 130 -18.66 0.64 22.79
N ALA A 131 -18.01 1.42 21.92
CA ALA A 131 -18.05 2.88 21.97
C ALA A 131 -19.48 3.42 21.81
N ARG A 132 -20.27 2.80 20.92
CA ARG A 132 -21.67 3.15 20.67
C ARG A 132 -22.57 2.85 21.86
N HIS A 133 -22.40 1.68 22.46
CA HIS A 133 -23.21 1.20 23.60
C HIS A 133 -22.90 1.96 24.88
N ASN A 134 -21.61 2.18 25.18
CA ASN A 134 -21.18 2.80 26.43
C ASN A 134 -21.15 4.33 26.37
N HIS A 135 -21.26 4.93 25.18
CA HIS A 135 -21.06 6.37 24.95
C HIS A 135 -19.71 6.88 25.45
N GLU A 136 -18.69 6.03 25.39
CA GLU A 136 -17.33 6.30 25.86
C GLU A 136 -16.29 5.89 24.83
N ALA A 137 -15.27 6.71 24.66
CA ALA A 137 -14.17 6.43 23.74
C ALA A 137 -13.45 5.13 24.13
N GLN A 138 -13.27 4.24 23.16
CA GLN A 138 -12.57 2.98 23.32
C GLN A 138 -11.16 3.09 22.76
N ALA A 139 -10.18 2.60 23.50
CA ALA A 139 -8.82 2.58 23.03
C ALA A 139 -8.14 1.26 23.43
N GLU A 140 -7.71 0.50 22.43
CA GLU A 140 -7.10 -0.82 22.63
C GLU A 140 -5.87 -0.90 21.75
N LEU A 141 -4.71 -1.19 22.33
CA LEU A 141 -3.45 -1.41 21.62
C LEU A 141 -2.89 -2.76 22.07
N LEU A 142 -2.70 -3.68 21.12
CA LEU A 142 -1.90 -4.87 21.37
C LEU A 142 -0.43 -4.55 21.14
N GLU A 143 0.42 -5.01 22.06
CA GLU A 143 1.88 -4.84 21.98
C GLU A 143 2.50 -5.76 20.92
N SER A 144 1.83 -6.86 20.59
CA SER A 144 2.32 -7.83 19.62
C SER A 144 1.21 -8.43 18.78
N LEU A 145 1.60 -8.92 17.61
CA LEU A 145 0.73 -9.60 16.65
C LEU A 145 0.41 -11.02 17.13
N GLU A 146 -0.85 -11.28 17.47
CA GLU A 146 -1.37 -12.61 17.81
C GLU A 146 -1.87 -13.37 16.58
N VAL A 147 -2.61 -12.69 15.69
CA VAL A 147 -3.18 -13.25 14.47
C VAL A 147 -2.74 -12.44 13.27
N PHE A 148 -2.19 -13.09 12.24
CA PHE A 148 -1.81 -12.40 11.01
C PHE A 148 -3.03 -11.72 10.38
N PRO A 149 -2.94 -10.45 9.97
CA PRO A 149 -4.13 -9.75 9.51
C PRO A 149 -4.63 -10.25 8.14
N SER A 150 -3.94 -11.19 7.49
CA SER A 150 -4.38 -11.87 6.26
C SER A 150 -5.58 -12.79 6.44
N THR A 151 -5.94 -13.16 7.68
CA THR A 151 -7.18 -13.91 7.95
C THR A 151 -8.42 -13.01 7.97
N LEU A 152 -8.25 -11.69 7.86
CA LEU A 152 -9.35 -10.73 7.89
C LEU A 152 -9.99 -10.60 6.50
N PRO A 153 -11.31 -10.41 6.43
CA PRO A 153 -11.96 -10.04 5.17
C PRO A 153 -11.31 -8.79 4.56
N THR A 154 -11.14 -8.79 3.24
CA THR A 154 -10.46 -7.70 2.51
C THR A 154 -11.35 -7.21 1.38
N LYS A 155 -11.53 -5.89 1.27
CA LYS A 155 -12.19 -5.22 0.14
C LYS A 155 -11.15 -4.45 -0.66
N ARG A 156 -10.81 -4.95 -1.85
CA ARG A 156 -9.77 -4.35 -2.69
C ARG A 156 -10.24 -3.06 -3.35
N ASP A 157 -9.35 -2.08 -3.42
CA ASP A 157 -9.61 -0.83 -4.15
C ASP A 157 -9.60 -1.04 -5.68
N HIS A 158 -8.85 -2.06 -6.14
CA HIS A 158 -8.74 -2.42 -7.55
C HIS A 158 -8.93 -3.93 -7.75
N VAL A 159 -9.74 -4.29 -8.74
CA VAL A 159 -9.99 -5.69 -9.13
C VAL A 159 -8.79 -6.32 -9.83
N TYR A 160 -8.00 -5.53 -10.57
CA TYR A 160 -6.90 -6.00 -11.42
C TYR A 160 -5.59 -6.25 -10.67
N SER A 161 -5.45 -5.70 -9.46
CA SER A 161 -4.24 -5.83 -8.63
C SER A 161 -4.56 -6.25 -7.20
N GLY A 162 -3.64 -6.96 -6.54
CA GLY A 162 -3.75 -7.31 -5.12
C GLY A 162 -2.47 -7.10 -4.34
N TRP A 163 -2.60 -6.85 -3.04
CA TRP A 163 -1.49 -6.75 -2.10
C TRP A 163 -1.43 -8.02 -1.26
N VAL A 164 -0.25 -8.63 -1.12
CA VAL A 164 -0.07 -9.81 -0.29
C VAL A 164 1.09 -9.58 0.66
N SER A 165 0.79 -9.39 1.95
CA SER A 165 1.83 -9.29 2.97
C SER A 165 2.46 -10.65 3.23
N ILE A 166 3.75 -10.83 2.96
CA ILE A 166 4.49 -12.09 3.16
C ILE A 166 5.14 -12.17 4.55
N SER A 167 5.40 -11.00 5.13
CA SER A 167 5.94 -10.85 6.48
C SER A 167 5.44 -9.54 7.11
N VAL A 168 5.49 -9.47 8.44
CA VAL A 168 5.22 -8.27 9.23
C VAL A 168 6.30 -8.06 10.26
N GLY A 169 6.63 -6.80 10.55
CA GLY A 169 7.65 -6.44 11.52
C GLY A 169 9.04 -6.36 10.87
N CYS A 170 10.05 -5.95 11.65
CA CYS A 170 11.40 -5.76 11.12
C CYS A 170 12.44 -5.97 12.22
N ASN A 171 13.47 -6.77 11.92
CA ASN A 171 14.58 -7.04 12.85
C ASN A 171 15.78 -6.08 12.69
N ASN A 172 15.71 -5.12 11.76
CA ASN A 172 16.78 -4.15 11.56
C ASN A 172 16.83 -3.11 12.69
N THR A 173 18.03 -2.63 13.02
CA THR A 173 18.28 -1.69 14.13
C THR A 173 18.65 -0.28 13.67
N CYS A 174 18.10 0.14 12.51
CA CYS A 174 18.34 1.45 11.91
C CYS A 174 18.05 2.58 12.91
N THR A 175 18.98 3.52 13.09
CA THR A 175 18.89 4.54 14.16
C THR A 175 17.76 5.54 13.97
N PHE A 176 17.26 5.71 12.74
CA PHE A 176 16.17 6.62 12.39
C PHE A 176 14.79 5.95 12.32
N CYS A 177 14.72 4.62 12.36
CA CYS A 177 13.51 3.88 12.03
C CYS A 177 12.71 3.51 13.30
N ILE A 178 11.46 3.98 13.39
CA ILE A 178 10.55 3.66 14.49
C ILE A 178 9.76 2.35 14.27
N VAL A 179 9.83 1.79 13.06
CA VAL A 179 8.99 0.66 12.63
C VAL A 179 9.10 -0.57 13.54
N PRO A 180 10.30 -1.01 14.01
CA PRO A 180 10.39 -2.17 14.90
C PRO A 180 9.58 -2.02 16.19
N SER A 181 9.48 -0.79 16.73
CA SER A 181 8.69 -0.51 17.93
C SER A 181 7.18 -0.49 17.67
N LEU A 182 6.74 -0.25 16.43
CA LEU A 182 5.32 -0.10 16.09
C LEU A 182 4.70 -1.33 15.45
N ARG A 183 5.49 -2.11 14.71
CA ARG A 183 5.05 -3.32 13.97
C ARG A 183 5.65 -4.61 14.55
N GLY A 184 6.47 -4.50 15.60
CA GLY A 184 7.11 -5.63 16.27
C GLY A 184 8.30 -6.23 15.51
N LYS A 185 8.79 -7.34 16.07
CA LYS A 185 9.81 -8.20 15.45
C LYS A 185 9.24 -8.86 14.20
N GLU A 186 10.13 -9.16 13.27
CA GLU A 186 9.75 -9.83 12.03
C GLU A 186 9.12 -11.19 12.31
N LYS A 187 7.98 -11.44 11.68
CA LYS A 187 7.30 -12.73 11.61
C LYS A 187 6.97 -13.01 10.15
N ASP A 188 7.46 -14.13 9.65
CA ASP A 188 7.20 -14.57 8.29
C ASP A 188 5.94 -15.43 8.23
N ARG A 189 5.20 -15.34 7.12
CA ARG A 189 4.10 -16.25 6.85
C ARG A 189 4.59 -17.53 6.20
N ARG A 190 3.82 -18.61 6.32
CA ARG A 190 4.15 -19.85 5.60
C ARG A 190 4.00 -19.65 4.09
N PRO A 191 4.93 -20.16 3.26
CA PRO A 191 4.85 -19.98 1.80
C PRO A 191 3.54 -20.48 1.19
N GLY A 192 3.01 -21.61 1.68
CA GLY A 192 1.74 -22.16 1.22
C GLY A 192 0.56 -21.21 1.45
N ASP A 193 0.50 -20.55 2.61
CA ASP A 193 -0.57 -19.59 2.91
C ASP A 193 -0.47 -18.34 2.03
N VAL A 194 0.76 -17.91 1.72
CA VAL A 194 1.01 -16.79 0.80
C VAL A 194 0.56 -17.17 -0.61
N LEU A 195 1.00 -18.31 -1.14
CA LEU A 195 0.65 -18.76 -2.48
C LEU A 195 -0.86 -19.01 -2.63
N ALA A 196 -1.52 -19.54 -1.60
CA ALA A 196 -2.97 -19.72 -1.61
C ALA A 196 -3.72 -18.37 -1.68
N GLU A 197 -3.24 -17.33 -0.98
CA GLU A 197 -3.83 -15.99 -1.08
C GLU A 197 -3.57 -15.37 -2.45
N VAL A 198 -2.36 -15.53 -3.01
CA VAL A 198 -2.05 -15.09 -4.38
C VAL A 198 -2.98 -15.77 -5.38
N GLN A 199 -3.17 -17.09 -5.28
CA GLN A 199 -4.07 -17.85 -6.14
C GLN A 199 -5.52 -17.35 -6.01
N ALA A 200 -6.01 -17.16 -4.78
CA ALA A 200 -7.37 -16.67 -4.56
C ALA A 200 -7.62 -15.28 -5.19
N LEU A 201 -6.62 -14.39 -5.15
CA LEU A 201 -6.69 -13.09 -5.82
C LEU A 201 -6.76 -13.23 -7.34
N VAL A 202 -5.99 -14.16 -7.91
CA VAL A 202 -5.97 -14.44 -9.35
C VAL A 202 -7.28 -15.08 -9.82
N ASP A 203 -7.85 -15.97 -9.02
CA ASP A 203 -9.16 -16.60 -9.27
C ASP A 203 -10.28 -15.56 -9.23
N ASP A 204 -10.17 -14.55 -8.38
CA ASP A 204 -11.06 -13.37 -8.33
C ASP A 204 -10.79 -12.35 -9.46
N GLY A 205 -9.84 -12.66 -10.36
CA GLY A 205 -9.57 -11.90 -11.59
C GLY A 205 -8.39 -10.93 -11.53
N ALA A 206 -7.63 -10.89 -10.43
CA ALA A 206 -6.38 -10.12 -10.41
C ALA A 206 -5.36 -10.70 -11.40
N ILE A 207 -4.59 -9.84 -12.04
CA ILE A 207 -3.46 -10.24 -12.90
C ILE A 207 -2.14 -9.68 -12.41
N GLU A 208 -2.16 -8.77 -11.43
CA GLU A 208 -0.98 -8.22 -10.77
C GLU A 208 -1.04 -8.45 -9.25
N VAL A 209 0.04 -8.93 -8.66
CA VAL A 209 0.20 -9.02 -7.20
C VAL A 209 1.48 -8.33 -6.76
N THR A 210 1.39 -7.53 -5.70
CA THR A 210 2.55 -6.96 -5.03
C THR A 210 2.77 -7.60 -3.66
N LEU A 211 3.90 -8.27 -3.50
CA LEU A 211 4.35 -8.83 -2.24
C LEU A 211 4.85 -7.71 -1.30
N LEU A 212 4.31 -7.68 -0.08
CA LEU A 212 4.59 -6.65 0.92
C LEU A 212 5.29 -7.21 2.16
N GLY A 213 6.19 -6.41 2.70
CA GLY A 213 6.88 -6.64 3.95
C GLY A 213 7.66 -5.37 4.33
N GLN A 214 8.04 -5.22 5.59
CA GLN A 214 8.95 -4.12 5.98
C GLN A 214 10.37 -4.36 5.45
N ASN A 215 10.74 -5.63 5.27
CA ASN A 215 11.95 -6.07 4.62
C ASN A 215 11.63 -7.36 3.83
N VAL A 216 11.19 -7.24 2.58
CA VAL A 216 10.63 -8.40 1.84
C VAL A 216 11.64 -9.52 1.58
N ASN A 217 12.91 -9.17 1.36
CA ASN A 217 13.95 -10.14 1.03
C ASN A 217 14.68 -10.70 2.27
N SER A 218 14.20 -10.44 3.49
CA SER A 218 14.52 -11.27 4.66
C SER A 218 13.50 -12.39 4.91
N TYR A 219 12.46 -12.49 4.07
CA TYR A 219 11.49 -13.56 4.15
C TYR A 219 12.16 -14.95 4.15
N GLY A 220 11.85 -15.72 5.18
CA GLY A 220 12.38 -17.06 5.46
C GLY A 220 13.54 -17.09 6.44
N VAL A 221 14.06 -15.94 6.88
CA VAL A 221 15.04 -15.89 7.96
C VAL A 221 14.45 -16.43 9.27
N GLU A 222 13.17 -16.17 9.56
CA GLU A 222 12.52 -16.60 10.80
C GLU A 222 12.38 -18.12 10.89
N PHE A 223 12.06 -18.78 9.78
CA PHE A 223 11.94 -20.24 9.69
C PHE A 223 13.17 -20.95 9.09
N GLY A 224 14.30 -20.24 8.93
CA GLY A 224 15.61 -20.83 8.63
C GLY A 224 15.93 -21.10 7.15
N ASP A 225 15.14 -20.62 6.20
CA ASP A 225 15.40 -20.75 4.76
C ASP A 225 15.71 -19.38 4.13
N ARG A 226 17.01 -19.08 3.98
CA ARG A 226 17.49 -17.82 3.40
C ARG A 226 17.16 -17.63 1.91
N GLN A 227 16.75 -18.70 1.22
CA GLN A 227 16.35 -18.65 -0.19
C GLN A 227 14.81 -18.65 -0.34
N ALA A 228 14.05 -18.58 0.76
CA ALA A 228 12.59 -18.66 0.68
C ALA A 228 12.00 -17.55 -0.19
N PHE A 229 12.57 -16.34 -0.17
CA PHE A 229 12.08 -15.24 -1.00
C PHE A 229 12.26 -15.51 -2.50
N SER A 230 13.45 -15.97 -2.93
CA SER A 230 13.71 -16.28 -4.34
C SER A 230 12.94 -17.52 -4.82
N LYS A 231 12.68 -18.49 -3.94
CA LYS A 231 11.75 -19.62 -4.20
C LYS A 231 10.30 -19.15 -4.32
N LEU A 232 9.86 -18.23 -3.45
CA LEU A 232 8.52 -17.67 -3.48
C LEU A 232 8.27 -16.90 -4.78
N LEU A 233 9.24 -16.10 -5.26
CA LEU A 233 9.15 -15.42 -6.56
C LEU A 233 8.94 -16.40 -7.71
N ARG A 234 9.74 -17.48 -7.75
CA ARG A 234 9.61 -18.53 -8.76
C ARG A 234 8.26 -19.25 -8.67
N ALA A 235 7.81 -19.58 -7.46
CA ALA A 235 6.52 -20.23 -7.24
C ALA A 235 5.33 -19.33 -7.67
N CYS A 236 5.39 -18.01 -7.44
CA CYS A 236 4.41 -17.09 -8.03
C CYS A 236 4.46 -17.10 -9.56
N GLY A 237 5.62 -17.39 -10.17
CA GLY A 237 5.80 -17.61 -11.60
C GLY A 237 5.01 -18.79 -12.17
N GLU A 238 4.65 -19.75 -11.34
CA GLU A 238 3.94 -20.97 -11.73
C GLU A 238 2.41 -20.82 -11.63
N ILE A 239 1.91 -19.71 -11.06
CA ILE A 239 0.48 -19.45 -10.89
C ILE A 239 -0.15 -19.04 -12.23
N GLU A 240 -1.04 -19.88 -12.75
CA GLU A 240 -1.70 -19.63 -14.03
C GLU A 240 -2.57 -18.37 -13.98
N GLY A 241 -2.24 -17.42 -14.86
CA GLY A 241 -2.95 -16.15 -15.00
C GLY A 241 -2.45 -15.00 -14.14
N LEU A 242 -1.44 -15.24 -13.31
CA LEU A 242 -0.68 -14.16 -12.67
C LEU A 242 0.32 -13.59 -13.68
N GLU A 243 -0.04 -12.48 -14.32
CA GLU A 243 0.80 -11.86 -15.36
C GLU A 243 1.92 -10.98 -14.78
N ARG A 244 1.73 -10.43 -13.57
CA ARG A 244 2.70 -9.50 -12.95
C ARG A 244 2.87 -9.76 -11.45
N VAL A 245 4.10 -9.98 -11.03
CA VAL A 245 4.53 -10.06 -9.64
C VAL A 245 5.48 -8.90 -9.36
N ARG A 246 5.18 -8.17 -8.29
CA ARG A 246 6.03 -7.08 -7.79
C ARG A 246 6.35 -7.31 -6.33
N PHE A 247 7.35 -6.59 -5.86
CA PHE A 247 7.63 -6.46 -4.44
C PHE A 247 8.24 -5.09 -4.17
N THR A 248 8.20 -4.64 -2.92
CA THR A 248 8.80 -3.38 -2.50
C THR A 248 9.51 -3.54 -1.16
N SER A 249 10.35 -2.59 -0.81
CA SER A 249 11.13 -2.58 0.44
C SER A 249 12.18 -3.70 0.61
N PRO A 250 12.90 -4.18 -0.43
CA PRO A 250 14.07 -5.02 -0.22
C PRO A 250 15.19 -4.25 0.49
N HIS A 251 15.84 -4.88 1.47
CA HIS A 251 17.01 -4.33 2.13
C HIS A 251 18.29 -4.68 1.34
N PRO A 252 19.15 -3.69 0.99
CA PRO A 252 20.35 -3.95 0.15
C PRO A 252 21.31 -4.99 0.73
N ALA A 253 21.37 -5.10 2.07
CA ALA A 253 22.26 -6.09 2.70
C ALA A 253 21.84 -7.55 2.44
N MET A 254 20.54 -7.79 2.23
CA MET A 254 19.92 -9.10 2.02
C MET A 254 19.60 -9.34 0.53
N PHE A 255 20.05 -8.46 -0.36
CA PHE A 255 19.81 -8.61 -1.79
C PHE A 255 20.94 -9.42 -2.41
N THR A 256 20.68 -10.70 -2.62
CA THR A 256 21.63 -11.73 -3.02
C THR A 256 21.45 -12.13 -4.49
N ASP A 257 22.44 -12.83 -5.04
CA ASP A 257 22.44 -13.22 -6.45
C ASP A 257 21.26 -14.14 -6.79
N ASP A 258 20.80 -14.99 -5.86
CA ASP A 258 19.64 -15.87 -6.09
C ASP A 258 18.31 -15.11 -6.25
N VAL A 259 18.18 -13.92 -5.63
CA VAL A 259 17.03 -13.04 -5.84
C VAL A 259 17.11 -12.37 -7.21
N ILE A 260 18.30 -11.94 -7.64
CA ILE A 260 18.52 -11.38 -8.98
C ILE A 260 18.19 -12.43 -10.04
N ASP A 261 18.66 -13.66 -9.85
CA ASP A 261 18.40 -14.78 -10.76
C ASP A 261 16.91 -15.12 -10.78
N ALA A 262 16.23 -15.12 -9.62
CA ALA A 262 14.78 -15.34 -9.57
C ALA A 262 14.02 -14.30 -10.40
N MET A 263 14.40 -13.02 -10.29
CA MET A 263 13.79 -11.95 -11.07
C MET A 263 14.06 -12.09 -12.57
N ALA A 264 15.28 -12.48 -12.94
CA ALA A 264 15.68 -12.59 -14.35
C ALA A 264 15.07 -13.83 -15.03
N GLU A 265 14.92 -14.93 -14.30
CA GLU A 265 14.46 -16.23 -14.82
C GLU A 265 12.93 -16.38 -14.78
N THR A 266 12.22 -15.57 -14.01
CA THR A 266 10.77 -15.68 -13.81
C THR A 266 10.04 -14.57 -14.58
N PRO A 267 9.41 -14.85 -15.74
CA PRO A 267 8.96 -13.80 -16.67
C PRO A 267 7.91 -12.84 -16.12
N ASN A 268 7.05 -13.31 -15.21
CA ASN A 268 6.02 -12.47 -14.59
C ASN A 268 6.57 -11.64 -13.43
N VAL A 269 7.80 -11.85 -12.96
CA VAL A 269 8.44 -10.97 -11.96
C VAL A 269 8.92 -9.70 -12.65
N MET A 270 8.26 -8.59 -12.33
CA MET A 270 8.48 -7.34 -13.04
C MET A 270 9.87 -6.77 -12.75
N PRO A 271 10.53 -6.16 -13.76
CA PRO A 271 11.92 -5.68 -13.66
C PRO A 271 11.99 -4.32 -12.93
N VAL A 272 11.38 -4.23 -11.74
CA VAL A 272 11.34 -3.03 -10.92
C VAL A 272 11.97 -3.34 -9.57
N LEU A 273 12.99 -2.58 -9.22
CA LEU A 273 13.70 -2.70 -7.96
C LEU A 273 13.65 -1.37 -7.20
N HIS A 274 12.79 -1.29 -6.19
CA HIS A 274 12.79 -0.18 -5.25
C HIS A 274 13.74 -0.48 -4.09
N MET A 275 14.99 -0.03 -4.16
CA MET A 275 16.03 -0.39 -3.20
C MET A 275 16.49 0.84 -2.38
N PRO A 276 16.08 0.97 -1.10
CA PRO A 276 16.34 2.16 -0.31
C PRO A 276 17.83 2.35 0.03
N LEU A 277 18.45 3.37 -0.58
CA LEU A 277 19.84 3.76 -0.34
C LEU A 277 20.01 4.43 1.04
N GLN A 278 19.07 5.31 1.39
CA GLN A 278 19.07 6.20 2.55
C GLN A 278 20.12 7.33 2.48
N SER A 279 21.39 7.02 2.23
CA SER A 279 22.47 8.01 2.01
C SER A 279 23.57 7.41 1.13
N GLY A 280 24.30 8.23 0.36
CA GLY A 280 25.48 7.77 -0.36
C GLY A 280 26.79 7.89 0.42
N SER A 281 26.79 8.58 1.57
CA SER A 281 27.97 8.63 2.44
C SER A 281 28.11 7.37 3.29
N ASP A 282 29.27 6.73 3.21
CA ASP A 282 29.61 5.55 4.02
C ASP A 282 29.64 5.86 5.53
N LYS A 283 29.98 7.10 5.91
CA LYS A 283 29.94 7.58 7.28
C LYS A 283 28.49 7.68 7.75
N VAL A 284 27.65 8.41 7.01
CA VAL A 284 26.22 8.57 7.35
C VAL A 284 25.50 7.22 7.38
N LEU A 285 25.76 6.33 6.41
CA LEU A 285 25.23 4.97 6.40
C LEU A 285 25.62 4.17 7.66
N LYS A 286 26.85 4.36 8.15
CA LYS A 286 27.31 3.74 9.41
C LYS A 286 26.55 4.31 10.61
N ASP A 287 26.38 5.63 10.67
CA ASP A 287 25.66 6.32 11.75
C ASP A 287 24.16 5.96 11.76
N MET A 288 23.60 5.71 10.57
CA MET A 288 22.27 5.14 10.36
C MET A 288 22.14 3.66 10.78
N ARG A 289 23.25 2.99 11.11
CA ARG A 289 23.37 1.53 11.34
C ARG A 289 22.96 0.68 10.15
N ARG A 290 23.23 1.14 8.92
CA ARG A 290 23.08 0.32 7.72
C ARG A 290 24.24 -0.70 7.66
N SER A 291 23.93 -1.93 7.28
CA SER A 291 24.91 -3.03 7.16
C SER A 291 25.59 -3.09 5.78
N TYR A 292 25.35 -2.11 4.91
CA TYR A 292 25.98 -1.96 3.60
C TYR A 292 26.57 -0.56 3.44
N ARG A 293 27.42 -0.40 2.41
CA ARG A 293 28.10 0.84 2.04
C ARG A 293 27.90 1.11 0.55
N SER A 294 28.20 2.33 0.11
CA SER A 294 28.05 2.81 -1.27
C SER A 294 28.58 1.81 -2.30
N LYS A 295 29.81 1.29 -2.11
CA LYS A 295 30.43 0.29 -3.00
C LYS A 295 29.60 -0.99 -3.14
N LYS A 296 29.12 -1.56 -2.04
CA LYS A 296 28.27 -2.78 -2.08
C LYS A 296 26.95 -2.48 -2.78
N PHE A 297 26.35 -1.33 -2.49
CA PHE A 297 25.09 -0.90 -3.10
C PHE A 297 25.21 -0.77 -4.62
N LEU A 298 26.22 -0.03 -5.11
CA LEU A 298 26.47 0.14 -6.54
C LEU A 298 26.76 -1.19 -7.25
N ASN A 299 27.56 -2.07 -6.63
CA ASN A 299 27.83 -3.40 -7.18
C ASN A 299 26.57 -4.26 -7.31
N ILE A 300 25.58 -4.12 -6.42
CA ILE A 300 24.28 -4.78 -6.59
C ILE A 300 23.57 -4.24 -7.83
N LEU A 301 23.57 -2.92 -8.03
CA LEU A 301 22.95 -2.32 -9.23
C LEU A 301 23.63 -2.77 -10.52
N ASP A 302 24.95 -2.90 -10.52
CA ASP A 302 25.70 -3.37 -11.68
C ASP A 302 25.30 -4.80 -12.04
N LYS A 303 25.23 -5.71 -11.05
CA LYS A 303 24.75 -7.08 -11.26
C LYS A 303 23.31 -7.14 -11.77
N VAL A 304 22.42 -6.32 -11.20
CA VAL A 304 21.02 -6.25 -11.65
C VAL A 304 20.95 -5.79 -13.11
N ARG A 305 21.72 -4.78 -13.50
CA ARG A 305 21.76 -4.28 -14.89
C ARG A 305 22.41 -5.27 -15.86
N GLU A 306 23.37 -6.07 -15.41
CA GLU A 306 23.97 -7.12 -16.22
C GLU A 306 22.95 -8.23 -16.53
N ARG A 307 22.17 -8.65 -15.52
CA ARG A 307 21.19 -9.74 -15.65
C ARG A 307 19.84 -9.28 -16.21
N ILE A 308 19.44 -8.05 -15.92
CA ILE A 308 18.16 -7.44 -16.28
C ILE A 308 18.44 -6.03 -16.83
N PRO A 309 18.91 -5.89 -18.08
CA PRO A 309 19.36 -4.61 -18.64
C PRO A 309 18.32 -3.50 -18.67
N ASN A 310 17.04 -3.85 -18.69
CA ASN A 310 15.90 -2.93 -18.66
C ASN A 310 15.33 -2.70 -17.25
N ALA A 311 16.02 -3.14 -16.19
CA ALA A 311 15.57 -2.95 -14.81
C ALA A 311 15.42 -1.47 -14.46
N VAL A 312 14.23 -1.12 -13.96
CA VAL A 312 13.96 0.19 -13.38
C VAL A 312 14.31 0.16 -11.90
N ILE A 313 15.29 0.98 -11.53
CA ILE A 313 15.77 1.08 -10.15
C ILE A 313 15.26 2.40 -9.57
N THR A 314 14.60 2.30 -8.42
CA THR A 314 14.17 3.45 -7.62
C THR A 314 14.70 3.33 -6.19
N THR A 315 14.67 4.42 -5.42
CA THR A 315 15.28 4.46 -4.09
C THR A 315 14.57 5.41 -3.14
N ASP A 316 14.94 5.34 -1.86
CA ASP A 316 14.65 6.34 -0.83
C ASP A 316 15.96 6.99 -0.38
N ILE A 317 15.95 8.31 -0.16
CA ILE A 317 17.10 9.08 0.35
C ILE A 317 16.64 10.01 1.46
N ILE A 318 17.40 10.06 2.56
CA ILE A 318 17.18 10.97 3.70
C ILE A 318 18.31 12.00 3.69
N VAL A 319 17.95 13.28 3.63
CA VAL A 319 18.87 14.42 3.67
C VAL A 319 18.85 15.05 5.05
N GLY A 320 20.01 15.48 5.57
CA GLY A 320 20.07 16.19 6.84
C GLY A 320 20.10 15.28 8.07
N PHE A 321 20.60 14.04 7.91
CA PHE A 321 20.77 13.14 9.05
C PHE A 321 21.74 13.74 10.10
N PRO A 322 21.56 13.50 11.42
CA PRO A 322 22.42 14.10 12.44
C PRO A 322 23.91 13.82 12.19
N GLY A 323 24.71 14.89 12.10
CA GLY A 323 26.14 14.84 11.81
C GLY A 323 26.55 14.68 10.34
N GLU A 324 25.64 14.85 9.37
CA GLU A 324 25.94 14.88 7.92
C GLU A 324 26.68 16.18 7.51
N THR A 325 27.90 16.06 7.00
CA THR A 325 28.67 17.23 6.50
C THR A 325 28.37 17.54 5.02
N GLU A 326 28.94 18.63 4.48
CA GLU A 326 28.80 18.91 3.05
C GLU A 326 29.50 17.84 2.20
N GLU A 327 30.65 17.33 2.64
CA GLU A 327 31.37 16.24 1.98
C GLU A 327 30.52 14.96 1.95
N ASP A 328 29.82 14.63 3.04
CA ASP A 328 28.89 13.50 3.10
C ASP A 328 27.73 13.67 2.10
N PHE A 329 27.21 14.89 1.97
CA PHE A 329 26.16 15.21 1.01
C PHE A 329 26.66 15.13 -0.44
N GLN A 330 27.87 15.59 -0.73
CA GLN A 330 28.49 15.45 -2.06
C GLN A 330 28.69 13.98 -2.47
N GLU A 331 29.12 13.12 -1.54
CA GLU A 331 29.19 11.68 -1.82
C GLU A 331 27.79 11.09 -2.09
N THR A 332 26.74 11.61 -1.43
CA THR A 332 25.35 11.24 -1.76
C THR A 332 24.97 11.64 -3.18
N LEU A 333 25.24 12.87 -3.62
CA LEU A 333 25.00 13.31 -4.99
C LEU A 333 25.76 12.46 -6.01
N LYS A 334 27.02 12.13 -5.72
CA LYS A 334 27.86 11.28 -6.57
C LYS A 334 27.30 9.86 -6.73
N VAL A 335 26.85 9.23 -5.64
CA VAL A 335 26.21 7.91 -5.71
C VAL A 335 24.92 7.98 -6.51
N VAL A 336 24.11 9.04 -6.35
CA VAL A 336 22.88 9.24 -7.13
C VAL A 336 23.18 9.38 -8.62
N GLU A 337 24.19 10.17 -9.00
CA GLU A 337 24.62 10.33 -10.39
C GLU A 337 25.07 9.01 -11.02
N GLN A 338 25.84 8.20 -10.28
CA GLN A 338 26.30 6.89 -10.75
C GLN A 338 25.17 5.86 -10.81
N ALA A 339 24.29 5.87 -9.80
CA ALA A 339 23.20 4.93 -9.68
C ALA A 339 22.07 5.21 -10.66
N ARG A 340 21.95 6.42 -11.22
CA ARG A 340 20.98 6.79 -12.27
C ARG A 340 19.56 6.27 -12.00
N PHE A 341 19.05 6.54 -10.80
CA PHE A 341 17.72 6.08 -10.41
C PHE A 341 16.66 6.67 -11.34
N SER A 342 15.71 5.85 -11.80
CA SER A 342 14.59 6.33 -12.61
C SER A 342 13.65 7.23 -11.81
N SER A 343 13.61 7.05 -10.49
CA SER A 343 12.94 7.91 -9.53
C SER A 343 13.54 7.70 -8.15
N ALA A 344 13.54 8.73 -7.31
CA ALA A 344 13.88 8.61 -5.89
C ALA A 344 12.84 9.33 -5.04
N PHE A 345 12.46 8.70 -3.92
CA PHE A 345 11.73 9.39 -2.87
C PHE A 345 12.72 10.04 -1.93
N THR A 346 12.78 11.36 -1.99
CA THR A 346 13.66 12.18 -1.15
C THR A 346 12.91 12.67 0.07
N PHE A 347 13.53 12.55 1.24
CA PHE A 347 12.96 12.98 2.51
C PHE A 347 13.95 13.88 3.25
N GLN A 348 13.44 14.90 3.92
CA GLN A 348 14.22 15.59 4.95
C GLN A 348 14.19 14.72 6.22
N TYR A 349 15.32 14.63 6.92
CA TYR A 349 15.37 13.93 8.20
C TYR A 349 14.38 14.58 9.17
N SER A 350 13.53 13.75 9.76
CA SER A 350 12.52 14.17 10.72
C SER A 350 12.74 13.45 12.03
N ILE A 351 12.96 14.22 13.09
CA ILE A 351 13.20 13.71 14.45
C ILE A 351 11.99 12.93 14.94
N ARG A 352 12.23 11.70 15.40
CA ARG A 352 11.18 10.80 15.90
C ARG A 352 11.47 10.39 17.33
N PRO A 353 10.67 10.86 18.31
CA PRO A 353 10.76 10.39 19.68
C PRO A 353 10.77 8.85 19.74
N GLY A 354 11.70 8.29 20.52
CA GLY A 354 11.90 6.85 20.66
C GLY A 354 12.92 6.23 19.70
N THR A 355 13.45 6.98 18.73
CA THR A 355 14.53 6.50 17.85
C THR A 355 15.91 6.95 18.34
N PRO A 356 16.97 6.14 18.20
CA PRO A 356 18.32 6.56 18.59
C PRO A 356 18.80 7.87 17.94
N ALA A 357 18.44 8.11 16.67
CA ALA A 357 18.83 9.32 15.95
C ALA A 357 18.15 10.59 16.48
N ALA A 358 17.03 10.47 17.20
CA ALA A 358 16.34 11.63 17.76
C ALA A 358 17.11 12.31 18.90
N THR A 359 18.02 11.57 19.56
CA THR A 359 18.85 12.08 20.65
C THR A 359 20.32 12.21 20.24
N MET A 360 20.65 11.99 18.97
CA MET A 360 22.01 12.23 18.48
C MET A 360 22.35 13.73 18.52
N GLU A 361 23.58 14.04 18.90
CA GLU A 361 24.15 15.37 18.80
C GLU A 361 24.30 15.80 17.33
N ASN A 362 24.55 17.08 17.08
CA ASN A 362 24.81 17.64 15.74
C ASN A 362 23.62 17.51 14.78
N GLN A 363 22.41 17.78 15.27
CA GLN A 363 21.25 18.02 14.41
C GLN A 363 21.54 19.19 13.44
N ILE A 364 21.08 19.07 12.19
CA ILE A 364 21.41 20.05 11.15
C ILE A 364 20.35 21.16 11.09
N PRO A 365 20.74 22.44 10.96
CA PRO A 365 19.79 23.53 10.79
C PRO A 365 18.88 23.32 9.57
N LYS A 366 17.60 23.70 9.70
CA LYS A 366 16.57 23.43 8.70
C LYS A 366 16.90 24.03 7.34
N GLU A 367 17.48 25.23 7.33
CA GLU A 367 17.90 25.94 6.13
C GLU A 367 18.96 25.18 5.33
N VAL A 368 19.91 24.50 6.01
CA VAL A 368 20.91 23.66 5.35
C VAL A 368 20.28 22.38 4.80
N VAL A 369 19.37 21.75 5.56
CA VAL A 369 18.64 20.56 5.10
C VAL A 369 17.79 20.90 3.86
N GLN A 370 17.13 22.07 3.85
CA GLN A 370 16.32 22.54 2.74
C GLN A 370 17.16 22.78 1.47
N GLU A 371 18.31 23.47 1.60
CA GLU A 371 19.21 23.73 0.47
C GLU A 371 19.74 22.43 -0.16
N ARG A 372 20.18 21.48 0.68
CA ARG A 372 20.63 20.15 0.21
C ARG A 372 19.49 19.37 -0.44
N TYR A 373 18.31 19.40 0.15
CA TYR A 373 17.13 18.74 -0.39
C TYR A 373 16.79 19.25 -1.79
N GLU A 374 16.82 20.57 -2.01
CA GLU A 374 16.57 21.19 -3.32
C GLU A 374 17.62 20.79 -4.36
N ARG A 375 18.90 20.75 -3.99
CA ARG A 375 19.99 20.29 -4.88
C ARG A 375 19.84 18.82 -5.27
N LEU A 376 19.48 17.96 -4.32
CA LEU A 376 19.25 16.54 -4.59
C LEU A 376 18.04 16.35 -5.50
N ILE A 377 16.95 17.08 -5.30
CA ILE A 377 15.78 17.05 -6.20
C ILE A 377 16.18 17.47 -7.61
N ALA A 378 16.86 18.61 -7.76
CA ALA A 378 17.27 19.09 -9.07
C ALA A 378 18.14 18.06 -9.82
N LEU A 379 19.03 17.38 -9.10
CA LEU A 379 19.82 16.28 -9.65
C LEU A 379 18.95 15.10 -10.10
N GLN A 380 18.08 14.62 -9.22
CA GLN A 380 17.22 13.48 -9.49
C GLN A 380 16.21 13.76 -10.61
N ASP A 381 15.65 14.96 -10.69
CA ASP A 381 14.70 15.37 -11.74
C ASP A 381 15.36 15.38 -13.11
N ARG A 382 16.62 15.86 -13.18
CA ARG A 382 17.42 15.78 -14.41
C ARG A 382 17.62 14.32 -14.83
N ILE A 383 18.08 13.47 -13.91
CA ILE A 383 18.29 12.03 -14.18
C ILE A 383 16.99 11.35 -14.63
N ALA A 384 15.88 11.59 -13.92
CA ALA A 384 14.58 11.02 -14.26
C ALA A 384 14.10 11.45 -15.65
N GLY A 385 14.28 12.74 -15.99
CA GLY A 385 14.03 13.26 -17.33
C GLY A 385 14.87 12.58 -18.40
N GLU A 386 16.17 12.40 -18.16
CA GLU A 386 17.09 11.68 -19.05
C GLU A 386 16.68 10.20 -19.24
N GLU A 387 16.31 9.49 -18.17
CA GLU A 387 15.88 8.08 -18.22
C GLU A 387 14.51 7.90 -18.93
N ASN A 388 13.58 8.83 -18.72
CA ASN A 388 12.29 8.81 -19.42
C ASN A 388 12.43 9.15 -20.89
N ARG A 389 13.34 10.06 -21.27
CA ARG A 389 13.63 10.38 -22.67
C ARG A 389 14.09 9.16 -23.47
N LYS A 390 14.79 8.22 -22.82
CA LYS A 390 15.20 6.93 -23.45
C LYS A 390 14.02 6.04 -23.81
N GLN A 391 12.80 6.34 -23.35
CA GLN A 391 11.60 5.58 -23.70
C GLN A 391 10.92 6.10 -24.97
N LEU A 392 11.26 7.30 -25.44
CA LEU A 392 10.68 7.87 -26.66
C LEU A 392 10.82 6.91 -27.85
N GLY A 393 9.73 6.72 -28.58
CA GLY A 393 9.63 5.83 -29.73
C GLY A 393 9.56 4.34 -29.40
N LYS A 394 9.75 3.92 -28.14
CA LYS A 394 9.56 2.52 -27.77
C LYS A 394 8.09 2.18 -27.70
N THR A 395 7.75 0.99 -28.16
CA THR A 395 6.42 0.39 -27.97
C THR A 395 6.41 -0.33 -26.62
N VAL A 396 5.40 -0.05 -25.81
CA VAL A 396 5.25 -0.59 -24.46
C VAL A 396 3.85 -1.15 -24.26
N GLU A 397 3.74 -2.27 -23.54
CA GLU A 397 2.46 -2.79 -23.05
C GLU A 397 2.13 -2.15 -21.70
N LEU A 398 0.92 -1.63 -21.55
CA LEU A 398 0.44 -0.93 -20.37
C LEU A 398 -0.79 -1.66 -19.84
N MET A 399 -0.80 -1.92 -18.53
CA MET A 399 -2.03 -2.28 -17.84
C MET A 399 -2.80 -0.99 -17.54
N VAL A 400 -4.04 -0.91 -18.01
CA VAL A 400 -4.90 0.26 -17.79
C VAL A 400 -5.31 0.33 -16.33
N VAL A 401 -5.23 1.52 -15.73
CA VAL A 401 -5.63 1.75 -14.33
C VAL A 401 -6.93 2.55 -14.27
N ALA A 402 -7.70 2.36 -13.19
CA ALA A 402 -8.96 3.06 -13.02
C ALA A 402 -8.77 4.56 -12.78
N GLU A 403 -7.65 4.97 -12.16
CA GLU A 403 -7.40 6.37 -11.90
C GLU A 403 -6.95 7.13 -13.15
N ALA A 404 -7.78 8.08 -13.54
CA ALA A 404 -7.43 9.04 -14.56
C ALA A 404 -6.42 10.08 -14.01
N GLY A 405 -5.55 10.61 -14.87
CA GLY A 405 -4.65 11.68 -14.47
C GLY A 405 -5.41 12.94 -14.01
N ARG A 406 -4.79 13.82 -13.22
CA ARG A 406 -5.43 15.07 -12.72
C ARG A 406 -6.03 15.96 -13.81
N LYS A 407 -5.55 15.83 -15.05
CA LYS A 407 -6.01 16.59 -16.22
C LYS A 407 -6.84 15.75 -17.18
N ALA A 408 -7.26 14.54 -16.80
CA ALA A 408 -7.93 13.62 -17.71
C ALA A 408 -9.24 14.17 -18.26
N GLU A 409 -10.01 14.93 -17.48
CA GLU A 409 -11.21 15.62 -17.98
C GLU A 409 -10.89 16.64 -19.09
N GLN A 410 -9.68 17.21 -19.10
CA GLN A 410 -9.23 18.19 -20.08
C GLN A 410 -8.55 17.55 -21.28
N THR A 411 -7.85 16.44 -21.08
CA THR A 411 -7.03 15.78 -22.11
C THR A 411 -7.72 14.57 -22.72
N HIS A 412 -8.80 14.07 -22.11
CA HIS A 412 -9.49 12.83 -22.44
C HIS A 412 -8.57 11.60 -22.50
N ARG A 413 -7.42 11.65 -21.80
CA ARG A 413 -6.45 10.57 -21.75
C ARG A 413 -6.77 9.58 -20.65
N LEU A 414 -6.55 8.31 -20.96
CA LEU A 414 -6.51 7.23 -19.98
C LEU A 414 -5.10 7.11 -19.39
N SER A 415 -4.98 6.36 -18.31
CA SER A 415 -3.70 6.08 -17.66
C SER A 415 -3.42 4.58 -17.67
N GLY A 416 -2.15 4.22 -17.81
CA GLY A 416 -1.70 2.86 -17.64
C GLY A 416 -0.29 2.79 -17.07
N ARG A 417 0.09 1.59 -16.62
CA ARG A 417 1.44 1.30 -16.12
C ARG A 417 2.06 0.14 -16.86
N GLY A 418 3.30 0.33 -17.32
CA GLY A 418 4.09 -0.70 -17.95
C GLY A 418 4.65 -1.73 -16.96
N PRO A 419 5.35 -2.76 -17.45
CA PRO A 419 6.14 -3.67 -16.62
C PRO A 419 7.09 -2.93 -15.68
N ASP A 420 7.64 -1.82 -16.14
CA ASP A 420 8.60 -0.96 -15.43
C ASP A 420 7.95 0.03 -14.45
N GLN A 421 6.63 -0.05 -14.25
CA GLN A 421 5.82 0.79 -13.37
C GLN A 421 5.73 2.28 -13.75
N ARG A 422 6.34 2.72 -14.86
CA ARG A 422 6.21 4.11 -15.33
C ARG A 422 4.75 4.41 -15.65
N LEU A 423 4.31 5.61 -15.23
CA LEU A 423 2.99 6.12 -15.55
C LEU A 423 2.98 6.63 -16.97
N VAL A 424 2.05 6.14 -17.79
CA VAL A 424 1.84 6.59 -19.15
C VAL A 424 0.40 7.07 -19.29
N HIS A 425 0.23 8.31 -19.75
CA HIS A 425 -1.06 8.82 -20.17
C HIS A 425 -1.22 8.63 -21.67
N PHE A 426 -2.24 7.90 -22.09
CA PHE A 426 -2.43 7.53 -23.50
C PHE A 426 -3.81 7.94 -24.02
N SER A 427 -3.88 8.30 -25.29
CA SER A 427 -5.14 8.51 -26.01
C SER A 427 -5.60 7.21 -26.68
N VAL A 428 -6.92 7.09 -26.86
CA VAL A 428 -7.53 6.03 -27.68
C VAL A 428 -7.84 6.65 -29.04
N PRO A 429 -7.28 6.14 -30.15
CA PRO A 429 -7.55 6.68 -31.48
C PRO A 429 -9.03 6.57 -31.84
N GLU A 430 -9.51 7.49 -32.68
CA GLU A 430 -10.90 7.45 -33.16
C GLU A 430 -11.19 6.13 -33.90
N GLY A 431 -12.32 5.50 -33.59
CA GLY A 431 -12.71 4.21 -34.15
C GLY A 431 -12.09 2.98 -33.46
N CYS A 432 -11.13 3.17 -32.54
CA CYS A 432 -10.62 2.09 -31.70
C CYS A 432 -11.53 1.83 -30.48
N GLU A 433 -11.51 0.58 -30.01
CA GLU A 433 -12.26 0.18 -28.82
C GLU A 433 -11.60 0.73 -27.55
N THR A 434 -12.42 1.23 -26.62
CA THR A 434 -11.92 1.74 -25.33
C THR A 434 -11.59 0.59 -24.37
N PRO A 435 -10.41 0.60 -23.74
CA PRO A 435 -10.00 -0.43 -22.79
C PRO A 435 -10.68 -0.22 -21.43
N ARG A 436 -10.87 -1.32 -20.68
CA ARG A 436 -11.32 -1.27 -19.27
C ARG A 436 -10.10 -1.24 -18.35
N PRO A 437 -10.24 -0.76 -17.10
CA PRO A 437 -9.23 -0.99 -16.07
C PRO A 437 -8.88 -2.48 -15.95
N GLY A 438 -7.59 -2.81 -15.95
CA GLY A 438 -7.06 -4.17 -15.97
C GLY A 438 -6.81 -4.75 -17.36
N ASP A 439 -7.38 -4.19 -18.43
CA ASP A 439 -7.00 -4.59 -19.81
C ASP A 439 -5.58 -4.10 -20.15
N MET A 440 -5.00 -4.69 -21.20
CA MET A 440 -3.65 -4.38 -21.66
C MET A 440 -3.70 -3.63 -22.98
N VAL A 441 -2.98 -2.51 -23.07
CA VAL A 441 -2.81 -1.75 -24.32
C VAL A 441 -1.35 -1.71 -24.71
N THR A 442 -1.05 -1.96 -25.97
CA THR A 442 0.31 -1.79 -26.51
C THR A 442 0.36 -0.54 -27.38
N VAL A 443 1.21 0.40 -27.01
CA VAL A 443 1.28 1.74 -27.62
C VAL A 443 2.72 2.28 -27.66
N PRO A 444 3.09 3.13 -28.63
CA PRO A 444 4.39 3.81 -28.67
C PRO A 444 4.42 5.02 -27.74
N ILE A 445 5.57 5.26 -27.09
CA ILE A 445 5.78 6.50 -26.33
C ILE A 445 6.09 7.65 -27.28
N THR A 446 5.23 8.67 -27.28
CA THR A 446 5.34 9.84 -28.17
C THR A 446 6.00 11.03 -27.49
N GLU A 447 5.78 11.20 -26.17
CA GLU A 447 6.44 12.24 -25.39
C GLU A 447 6.89 11.73 -24.02
N ALA A 448 7.88 12.42 -23.45
CA ALA A 448 8.47 12.08 -22.16
C ALA A 448 8.59 13.33 -21.29
N GLY A 449 7.84 13.35 -20.18
CA GLY A 449 8.04 14.28 -19.08
C GLY A 449 8.95 13.68 -18.00
N SER A 450 9.34 14.49 -17.01
CA SER A 450 10.20 14.03 -15.91
C SER A 450 9.54 12.98 -15.01
N PHE A 451 8.20 12.97 -14.94
CA PHE A 451 7.46 12.13 -13.99
C PHE A 451 6.40 11.23 -14.62
N HIS A 452 6.16 11.36 -15.93
CA HIS A 452 5.22 10.56 -16.69
C HIS A 452 5.61 10.55 -18.16
N LEU A 453 5.09 9.58 -18.91
CA LEU A 453 5.18 9.51 -20.35
C LEU A 453 3.82 9.80 -20.97
N ILE A 454 3.83 10.16 -22.25
CA ILE A 454 2.62 10.36 -23.05
C ILE A 454 2.69 9.47 -24.27
N SER A 455 1.53 8.95 -24.66
CA SER A 455 1.35 8.18 -25.89
C SER A 455 0.14 8.71 -26.67
N ASP A 456 0.38 9.05 -27.93
CA ASP A 456 -0.64 9.37 -28.93
C ASP A 456 -0.50 8.46 -30.14
N PRO A 457 -0.99 7.21 -30.03
CA PRO A 457 -0.89 6.25 -31.11
C PRO A 457 -1.78 6.64 -32.31
N THR A 458 -1.40 6.21 -33.51
CA THR A 458 -2.37 6.04 -34.60
C THR A 458 -3.18 4.75 -34.39
N ALA A 459 -4.25 4.55 -35.17
CA ALA A 459 -5.06 3.33 -35.08
C ALA A 459 -4.23 2.05 -35.31
N GLU A 460 -3.23 2.09 -36.20
CA GLU A 460 -2.35 0.95 -36.50
C GLU A 460 -1.32 0.67 -35.38
N GLN A 461 -1.05 1.68 -34.55
CA GLN A 461 -0.10 1.61 -33.44
C GLN A 461 -0.77 1.26 -32.10
N TYR A 462 -2.10 1.24 -32.07
CA TYR A 462 -2.90 0.92 -30.88
C TYR A 462 -3.35 -0.54 -30.93
N GLN A 463 -2.96 -1.32 -29.94
CA GLN A 463 -3.43 -2.71 -29.79
C GLN A 463 -4.04 -2.89 -28.41
N LEU A 464 -5.26 -3.42 -28.37
CA LEU A 464 -5.97 -3.77 -27.14
C LEU A 464 -6.01 -5.29 -26.97
N ARG A 465 -5.61 -5.76 -25.80
CA ARG A 465 -5.82 -7.13 -25.32
C ARG A 465 -6.75 -7.10 -24.11
N ARG A 466 -7.94 -7.69 -24.27
CA ARG A 466 -8.87 -7.93 -23.16
C ARG A 466 -8.27 -8.93 -22.16
N THR A 467 -8.51 -8.72 -20.88
CA THR A 467 -8.00 -9.58 -19.81
C THR A 467 -9.11 -10.02 -18.87
N ARG A 468 -8.83 -11.09 -18.09
CA ARG A 468 -9.69 -11.52 -16.98
C ARG A 468 -9.93 -10.42 -15.95
N ALA A 469 -8.98 -9.49 -15.83
CA ALA A 469 -9.06 -8.37 -14.92
C ALA A 469 -10.03 -7.30 -15.42
N GLY A 470 -10.06 -7.04 -16.73
CA GLY A 470 -11.11 -6.22 -17.34
C GLY A 470 -12.49 -6.85 -17.17
N ASP A 471 -12.61 -8.18 -17.26
CA ASP A 471 -13.88 -8.86 -17.02
C ASP A 471 -14.29 -8.79 -15.54
N ALA A 472 -13.33 -8.86 -14.62
CA ALA A 472 -13.57 -8.67 -13.19
C ALA A 472 -14.02 -7.23 -12.88
N TRP A 473 -13.48 -6.25 -13.59
CA TRP A 473 -13.94 -4.87 -13.51
C TRP A 473 -15.40 -4.74 -13.90
N ASP A 474 -15.80 -5.26 -15.05
CA ASP A 474 -17.20 -5.19 -15.50
C ASP A 474 -18.16 -5.87 -14.51
N ARG A 475 -17.78 -7.03 -13.94
CA ARG A 475 -18.56 -7.68 -12.87
C ARG A 475 -18.71 -6.77 -11.66
N SER A 476 -17.62 -6.16 -11.19
CA SER A 476 -17.67 -5.25 -10.04
C SER A 476 -18.54 -4.00 -10.27
N GLN A 477 -18.54 -3.47 -11.50
CA GLN A 477 -19.39 -2.34 -11.86
C GLN A 477 -20.87 -2.75 -11.89
N ALA A 478 -21.18 -3.93 -12.45
CA ALA A 478 -22.52 -4.48 -12.45
C ALA A 478 -23.07 -4.70 -11.03
N ASP A 479 -22.26 -5.28 -10.14
CA ASP A 479 -22.61 -5.48 -8.73
C ASP A 479 -22.82 -4.15 -7.99
N SER A 480 -22.05 -3.12 -8.32
CA SER A 480 -22.20 -1.78 -7.76
C SER A 480 -23.46 -1.04 -8.25
N CYS A 481 -23.91 -1.31 -9.48
CA CYS A 481 -25.15 -0.76 -10.03
C CYS A 481 -26.39 -1.57 -9.62
N GLY A 482 -26.20 -2.83 -9.23
CA GLY A 482 -27.25 -3.77 -8.82
C GLY A 482 -27.74 -3.57 -7.39
N THR A 483 -28.32 -2.42 -7.05
CA THR A 483 -29.22 -2.34 -5.89
C THR A 483 -30.56 -3.00 -6.24
N GLY A 484 -30.62 -4.33 -6.16
CA GLY A 484 -31.88 -5.07 -6.28
C GLY A 484 -31.73 -6.51 -6.72
N THR A 485 -31.97 -7.43 -5.78
CA THR A 485 -32.31 -8.85 -6.00
C THR A 485 -31.22 -9.77 -6.56
N THR A 486 -30.35 -10.27 -5.67
CA THR A 486 -29.85 -11.65 -5.77
C THR A 486 -30.25 -12.40 -4.50
N GLN A 487 -31.38 -13.12 -4.59
CA GLN A 487 -31.66 -14.22 -3.66
C GLN A 487 -30.61 -15.30 -3.90
N VAL A 488 -29.65 -15.42 -2.99
CA VAL A 488 -28.86 -16.65 -2.86
C VAL A 488 -29.82 -17.75 -2.41
N PRO A 489 -29.92 -18.91 -3.11
CA PRO A 489 -30.67 -20.04 -2.59
C PRO A 489 -29.92 -20.54 -1.34
N GLY A 490 -30.48 -20.27 -0.17
CA GLY A 490 -29.95 -20.75 1.09
C GLY A 490 -29.89 -22.27 1.10
N ALA A 491 -28.69 -22.84 1.10
CA ALA A 491 -28.49 -24.18 1.61
C ALA A 491 -28.81 -24.16 3.12
N PRO A 492 -29.68 -25.05 3.62
CA PRO A 492 -30.03 -25.04 5.03
C PRO A 492 -28.82 -25.49 5.87
N VAL A 493 -28.30 -24.58 6.68
CA VAL A 493 -27.36 -24.90 7.75
C VAL A 493 -28.15 -25.64 8.84
N GLY A 494 -27.95 -26.95 8.92
CA GLY A 494 -28.57 -27.79 9.94
C GLY A 494 -28.05 -27.41 11.33
N LEU A 495 -28.87 -26.73 12.12
CA LEU A 495 -28.68 -26.60 13.56
C LEU A 495 -28.86 -27.99 14.18
N GLY A 496 -27.74 -28.67 14.46
CA GLY A 496 -27.72 -29.95 15.17
C GLY A 496 -28.19 -29.77 16.60
N MET A 497 -29.48 -29.96 16.86
CA MET A 497 -29.99 -30.24 18.19
C MET A 497 -29.93 -31.75 18.46
N PRO A 498 -29.33 -32.22 19.56
CA PRO A 498 -29.29 -33.63 19.89
C PRO A 498 -30.68 -34.11 20.36
N THR A 499 -31.25 -35.10 19.66
CA THR A 499 -32.48 -35.78 20.05
C THR A 499 -32.18 -36.78 21.17
N ILE A 500 -32.78 -36.58 22.34
CA ILE A 500 -32.82 -37.58 23.42
C ILE A 500 -33.76 -38.70 22.97
N GLY A 501 -33.19 -39.85 22.61
CA GLY A 501 -33.95 -41.04 22.29
C GLY A 501 -34.53 -41.70 23.54
N LEU A 502 -35.85 -41.78 23.62
CA LEU A 502 -36.54 -42.73 24.49
C LEU A 502 -36.40 -44.12 23.84
N ARG A 503 -35.77 -45.05 24.56
CA ARG A 503 -35.81 -46.49 24.24
C ARG A 503 -36.99 -47.15 24.97
N PRO A 504 -37.52 -48.25 24.41
CA PRO A 504 -38.84 -48.81 24.74
C PRO A 504 -38.99 -49.31 26.17
#